data_AF-A0A916N0V9-F1
#
_entry.id   AF-A0A916N0V9-F1
#
_cell.length_a   1.000
_cell.length_b   1.000
_cell.length_c   1.000
_cell.angle_alpha   90.00
_cell.angle_beta   90.00
_cell.angle_gamma   90.00
#
_symmetry.space_group_name_H-M   'P 1'
#
loop_
_entity.id
_entity.type
_entity.pdbx_description
1 polymer ?
#
loop_
_entity_poly.entity_id
_entity_poly.type
_entity_poly.pdbx_seq_one_letter_code
_entity_poly.pdbx_strand_id
1 'polypeptide(L)'
;MHKKKLSVTLIIAGFLLTIATIPWLATAQPVKAQCGSQASTCKDCHEVQGQMSVNADGTGWHQSHAFGDFCYICHAGNQQATDKEAAHTGMVPPLADTKASCQQCHPKDLDARAKVYTDILGVDATGGAAAAAAVQPVMICEPEANVPEDNTVVLAKPAQPVDYVEQYNRNVLGIREVNWGMIGLVALVAVIILGGAGFAAIKTGWLVVTFEKPVKKEEPKAESSEEKK
;
A
#
# COMPACT_ATOMS: atom_id res chain seq x y z
N MET A 1 32.34 -24.26 33.55
CA MET A 1 31.25 -23.34 34.00
C MET A 1 30.92 -22.19 33.03
N HIS A 2 31.81 -21.78 32.11
CA HIS A 2 31.52 -20.68 31.18
C HIS A 2 30.46 -20.97 30.10
N LYS A 3 30.40 -22.19 29.57
CA LYS A 3 29.41 -22.55 28.52
C LYS A 3 27.95 -22.39 29.00
N LYS A 4 27.66 -22.76 30.26
CA LYS A 4 26.32 -22.61 30.86
C LYS A 4 25.92 -21.14 31.06
N LYS A 5 26.87 -20.27 31.41
CA LYS A 5 26.61 -18.83 31.54
C LYS A 5 26.29 -18.19 30.19
N LEU A 6 27.06 -18.54 29.15
CA LEU A 6 26.85 -18.05 27.79
C LEU A 6 25.46 -18.45 27.23
N SER A 7 25.04 -19.70 27.43
CA SER A 7 23.72 -20.16 26.98
C SER A 7 22.57 -19.42 27.66
N VAL A 8 22.67 -19.14 28.97
CA VAL A 8 21.65 -18.37 29.69
C VAL A 8 21.60 -16.92 29.20
N THR A 9 22.74 -16.29 28.94
CA THR A 9 22.79 -14.92 28.41
C THR A 9 22.13 -14.82 27.04
N LEU A 10 22.33 -15.79 26.15
CA LEU A 10 21.72 -15.80 24.82
C LEU A 10 20.20 -15.97 24.87
N ILE A 11 19.70 -16.81 25.78
CA ILE A 11 18.24 -17.01 25.96
C ILE A 11 17.58 -15.72 26.45
N ILE A 12 18.19 -15.05 27.44
CA ILE A 12 17.67 -13.78 27.98
C ILE A 12 17.69 -12.68 26.90
N ALA A 13 18.79 -12.58 26.14
CA ALA A 13 18.91 -11.61 25.06
C ALA A 13 17.85 -11.85 23.96
N GLY A 14 17.62 -13.11 23.57
CA GLY A 14 16.57 -13.46 22.61
C GLY A 14 15.17 -13.10 23.10
N PHE A 15 14.87 -13.37 24.37
CA PHE A 15 13.58 -13.07 24.97
C PHE A 15 13.30 -11.56 25.05
N LEU A 16 14.31 -10.78 25.44
CA LEU A 16 14.24 -9.32 25.45
C LEU A 16 14.03 -8.74 24.05
N LEU A 17 14.69 -9.31 23.04
CA LEU A 17 14.52 -8.89 21.65
C LEU A 17 13.08 -9.14 21.17
N THR A 18 12.52 -10.32 21.46
CA THR A 18 11.11 -10.62 21.11
C THR A 18 10.14 -9.66 21.78
N ILE A 19 10.30 -9.37 23.08
CA ILE A 19 9.43 -8.43 23.79
C ILE A 19 9.53 -7.02 23.20
N ALA A 20 10.73 -6.57 22.85
CA ALA A 20 10.94 -5.25 22.26
C ALA A 20 10.26 -5.10 20.88
N THR A 21 10.08 -6.20 20.14
CA THR A 21 9.43 -6.16 18.81
C THR A 21 7.90 -6.24 18.84
N ILE A 22 7.29 -6.72 19.93
CA ILE A 22 5.82 -6.87 20.05
C ILE A 22 5.06 -5.54 19.89
N PRO A 23 5.49 -4.41 20.52
CA PRO A 23 4.82 -3.12 20.34
C PRO A 23 4.80 -2.63 18.89
N TRP A 24 5.86 -2.93 18.13
CA TRP A 24 5.95 -2.58 16.72
C TRP A 24 5.02 -3.40 15.83
N LEU A 25 4.77 -4.67 16.18
CA LEU A 25 3.77 -5.48 15.50
C LEU A 25 2.35 -5.08 15.89
N ALA A 26 2.13 -4.66 17.14
CA ALA A 26 0.81 -4.25 17.62
C ALA A 26 0.33 -2.92 17.01
N THR A 27 1.24 -2.07 16.54
CA THR A 27 0.92 -0.83 15.83
C THR A 27 0.89 -1.00 14.31
N ALA A 28 1.12 -2.20 13.80
CA ALA A 28 0.97 -2.48 12.37
C ALA A 28 -0.50 -2.23 11.99
N GLN A 29 -0.75 -1.12 11.32
CA GLN A 29 -2.05 -0.85 10.73
C GLN A 29 -2.30 -1.92 9.65
N PRO A 30 -3.53 -2.43 9.50
CA PRO A 30 -3.86 -3.26 8.36
C PRO A 30 -3.59 -2.43 7.10
N VAL A 31 -2.54 -2.79 6.37
CA VAL A 31 -2.34 -2.26 5.03
C VAL A 31 -3.48 -2.85 4.23
N LYS A 32 -4.50 -2.04 3.95
CA LYS A 32 -5.46 -2.35 2.91
C LYS A 32 -4.67 -2.33 1.61
N ALA A 33 -4.02 -3.44 1.29
CA ALA A 33 -3.70 -3.80 -0.07
C ALA A 33 -5.03 -4.09 -0.78
N GLN A 34 -5.89 -3.08 -0.88
CA GLN A 34 -6.93 -3.06 -1.88
C GLN A 34 -6.15 -2.97 -3.19
N CYS A 35 -6.18 -4.04 -3.97
CA CYS A 35 -5.84 -4.00 -5.38
C CYS A 35 -6.31 -2.64 -5.92
N GLY A 36 -5.45 -1.88 -6.61
CA GLY A 36 -5.74 -0.50 -7.02
C GLY A 36 -7.05 -0.32 -7.83
N SER A 37 -7.70 -1.42 -8.21
CA SER A 37 -9.05 -1.47 -8.76
C SER A 37 -10.18 -1.49 -7.72
N GLN A 38 -9.95 -1.26 -6.42
CA GLN A 38 -10.97 -1.31 -5.35
C GLN A 38 -10.81 -0.19 -4.30
N ALA A 39 -9.96 0.80 -4.59
CA ALA A 39 -9.60 1.87 -3.65
C ALA A 39 -9.89 3.24 -4.26
N SER A 40 -11.17 3.49 -4.57
CA SER A 40 -11.64 4.84 -4.82
C SER A 40 -12.10 5.45 -3.49
N THR A 41 -11.71 6.70 -3.27
CA THR A 41 -12.22 7.47 -2.13
C THR A 41 -13.70 7.80 -2.28
N CYS A 42 -14.29 7.62 -3.47
CA CYS A 42 -15.70 7.86 -3.73
C CYS A 42 -16.59 6.91 -2.92
N LYS A 43 -16.33 5.60 -2.95
CA LYS A 43 -17.17 4.60 -2.27
C LYS A 43 -17.09 4.69 -0.75
N ASP A 44 -15.93 5.05 -0.20
CA ASP A 44 -15.78 5.24 1.25
C ASP A 44 -16.71 6.34 1.76
N CYS A 45 -16.84 7.48 1.06
CA CYS A 45 -17.76 8.55 1.45
C CYS A 45 -19.21 8.28 1.05
N HIS A 46 -19.45 7.83 -0.18
CA HIS A 46 -20.81 7.74 -0.72
C HIS A 46 -21.56 6.49 -0.26
N GLU A 47 -20.87 5.36 -0.12
CA GLU A 47 -21.49 4.07 0.17
C GLU A 47 -21.24 3.64 1.62
N VAL A 48 -19.99 3.70 2.10
CA VAL A 48 -19.66 3.23 3.46
C VAL A 48 -20.13 4.24 4.52
N GLN A 49 -19.87 5.53 4.31
CA GLN A 49 -20.36 6.59 5.20
C GLN A 49 -21.80 7.04 4.88
N GLY A 50 -22.36 6.58 3.76
CA GLY A 50 -23.75 6.83 3.42
C GLY A 50 -24.07 8.25 2.97
N GLN A 51 -23.07 9.05 2.55
CA GLN A 51 -23.32 10.46 2.19
C GLN A 51 -24.17 10.62 0.93
N MET A 52 -24.06 9.67 -0.02
CA MET A 52 -24.91 9.60 -1.22
C MET A 52 -24.85 8.17 -1.77
N SER A 53 -25.46 7.22 -1.06
CA SER A 53 -25.42 5.82 -1.47
C SER A 53 -26.32 5.60 -2.69
N VAL A 54 -25.73 5.10 -3.76
CA VAL A 54 -26.40 4.86 -5.03
C VAL A 54 -26.38 3.38 -5.42
N ASN A 55 -25.55 2.54 -4.79
CA ASN A 55 -25.54 1.09 -5.08
C ASN A 55 -26.86 0.39 -4.71
N ALA A 56 -27.67 1.00 -3.85
CA ALA A 56 -28.98 0.50 -3.45
C ALA A 56 -30.14 1.38 -3.93
N ASP A 57 -29.93 2.21 -4.95
CA ASP A 57 -30.95 3.14 -5.47
C ASP A 57 -32.12 2.48 -6.21
N GLY A 58 -32.07 1.16 -6.42
CA GLY A 58 -33.10 0.38 -7.09
C GLY A 58 -33.09 0.49 -8.62
N THR A 59 -32.18 1.26 -9.21
CA THR A 59 -32.08 1.44 -10.66
C THR A 59 -31.31 0.31 -11.35
N GLY A 60 -30.51 -0.46 -10.59
CA GLY A 60 -29.59 -1.47 -11.13
C GLY A 60 -28.38 -0.90 -11.88
N TRP A 61 -28.41 0.39 -12.20
CA TRP A 61 -27.37 1.11 -12.92
C TRP A 61 -26.03 1.07 -12.17
N HIS A 62 -26.02 1.60 -10.94
CA HIS A 62 -24.79 1.72 -10.15
C HIS A 62 -24.24 0.34 -9.73
N GLN A 63 -25.11 -0.66 -9.58
CA GLN A 63 -24.74 -2.02 -9.16
C GLN A 63 -23.82 -2.72 -10.15
N SER A 64 -24.00 -2.46 -11.45
CA SER A 64 -23.27 -3.17 -12.51
C SER A 64 -21.74 -2.99 -12.42
N HIS A 65 -21.27 -1.85 -11.90
CA HIS A 65 -19.85 -1.54 -11.77
C HIS A 65 -19.41 -1.21 -10.33
N ALA A 66 -20.33 -1.28 -9.37
CA ALA A 66 -20.06 -1.09 -7.94
C ALA A 66 -19.06 -2.10 -7.36
N PHE A 67 -18.92 -3.26 -7.99
CA PHE A 67 -18.03 -4.33 -7.54
C PHE A 67 -16.56 -3.95 -7.61
N GLY A 68 -16.18 -3.02 -8.48
CA GLY A 68 -14.81 -2.58 -8.75
C GLY A 68 -14.55 -1.11 -8.42
N ASP A 69 -15.47 -0.48 -7.70
CA ASP A 69 -15.30 0.91 -7.26
C ASP A 69 -14.98 1.89 -8.41
N PHE A 70 -15.66 1.70 -9.54
CA PHE A 70 -15.41 2.39 -10.79
C PHE A 70 -16.22 3.69 -10.95
N CYS A 71 -16.60 4.32 -9.83
CA CYS A 71 -17.38 5.57 -9.86
C CYS A 71 -16.72 6.63 -10.75
N TYR A 72 -15.39 6.78 -10.64
CA TYR A 72 -14.59 7.74 -11.40
C TYR A 72 -14.54 7.47 -12.91
N ILE A 73 -14.83 6.24 -13.36
CA ILE A 73 -14.82 5.93 -14.79
C ILE A 73 -16.00 6.63 -15.48
N CYS A 74 -17.16 6.69 -14.81
CA CYS A 74 -18.35 7.36 -15.33
C CYS A 74 -18.41 8.85 -14.95
N HIS A 75 -17.91 9.20 -13.75
CA HIS A 75 -18.04 10.54 -13.19
C HIS A 75 -16.77 11.39 -13.25
N ALA A 76 -15.65 10.83 -13.75
CA ALA A 76 -14.31 11.43 -13.63
C ALA A 76 -13.96 11.75 -12.17
N GLY A 77 -13.24 12.85 -11.93
CA GLY A 77 -12.75 13.22 -10.60
C GLY A 77 -11.44 12.51 -10.23
N ASN A 78 -10.97 12.78 -9.01
CA ASN A 78 -9.74 12.20 -8.46
C ASN A 78 -10.06 11.18 -7.37
N GLN A 79 -10.17 9.92 -7.78
CA GLN A 79 -10.41 8.76 -6.95
C GLN A 79 -9.32 8.47 -5.90
N GLN A 80 -8.18 9.15 -5.96
CA GLN A 80 -7.09 9.00 -4.99
C GLN A 80 -7.06 10.12 -3.95
N ALA A 81 -7.85 11.18 -4.12
CA ALA A 81 -7.91 12.28 -3.18
C ALA A 81 -8.78 11.94 -1.98
N THR A 82 -8.25 12.13 -0.77
CA THR A 82 -8.97 11.97 0.50
C THR A 82 -9.73 13.23 0.93
N ASP A 83 -9.43 14.35 0.27
CA ASP A 83 -10.11 15.63 0.39
C ASP A 83 -11.29 15.69 -0.59
N LYS A 84 -12.44 16.19 -0.14
CA LYS A 84 -13.69 16.18 -0.92
C LYS A 84 -13.58 17.08 -2.15
N GLU A 85 -13.03 18.27 -1.99
CA GLU A 85 -12.89 19.26 -3.05
C GLU A 85 -11.94 18.75 -4.15
N ALA A 86 -10.80 18.18 -3.77
CA ALA A 86 -9.84 17.56 -4.68
C ALA A 86 -10.42 16.31 -5.35
N ALA A 87 -11.19 15.48 -4.63
CA ALA A 87 -11.84 14.30 -5.20
C ALA A 87 -12.87 14.67 -6.28
N HIS A 88 -13.60 15.76 -6.07
CA HIS A 88 -14.62 16.22 -7.01
C HIS A 88 -14.08 17.15 -8.12
N THR A 89 -12.79 17.50 -8.08
CA THR A 89 -12.20 18.36 -9.11
C THR A 89 -12.20 17.65 -10.47
N GLY A 90 -12.83 18.28 -11.46
CA GLY A 90 -12.92 17.73 -12.82
C GLY A 90 -13.95 16.62 -13.00
N MET A 91 -14.88 16.44 -12.04
CA MET A 91 -16.03 15.56 -12.25
C MET A 91 -16.90 16.03 -13.41
N VAL A 92 -17.50 15.07 -14.10
CA VAL A 92 -18.43 15.29 -15.19
C VAL A 92 -19.75 14.57 -14.92
N PRO A 93 -20.86 14.99 -15.56
CA PRO A 93 -22.08 14.20 -15.56
C PRO A 93 -21.79 12.77 -16.06
N PRO A 94 -22.47 11.75 -15.51
CA PRO A 94 -22.31 10.39 -15.98
C PRO A 94 -22.60 10.32 -17.49
N LEU A 95 -21.85 9.49 -18.21
CA LEU A 95 -21.98 9.32 -19.68
C LEU A 95 -21.74 10.59 -20.51
N ALA A 96 -21.17 11.66 -19.95
CA ALA A 96 -20.77 12.83 -20.74
C ALA A 96 -19.80 12.45 -21.88
N ASP A 97 -18.97 11.42 -21.67
CA ASP A 97 -18.14 10.79 -22.70
C ASP A 97 -18.19 9.26 -22.55
N THR A 98 -19.21 8.64 -23.13
CA THR A 98 -19.40 7.18 -23.15
C THR A 98 -18.19 6.44 -23.73
N LYS A 99 -17.48 7.07 -24.68
CA LYS A 99 -16.28 6.49 -25.27
C LYS A 99 -15.15 6.44 -24.26
N ALA A 100 -14.84 7.56 -23.60
CA ALA A 100 -13.82 7.62 -22.57
C ALA A 100 -14.12 6.70 -21.38
N SER A 101 -15.38 6.63 -20.95
CA SER A 101 -15.81 5.79 -19.83
C SER A 101 -15.80 4.29 -20.16
N CYS A 102 -16.26 3.88 -21.34
CA CYS A 102 -16.55 2.46 -21.59
C CYS A 102 -15.51 1.75 -22.47
N GLN A 103 -14.82 2.46 -23.38
CA GLN A 103 -14.06 1.82 -24.47
C GLN A 103 -12.88 0.98 -23.98
N GLN A 104 -12.30 1.30 -22.82
CA GLN A 104 -11.17 0.56 -22.28
C GLN A 104 -11.52 -0.91 -21.98
N CYS A 105 -12.75 -1.17 -21.55
CA CYS A 105 -13.23 -2.50 -21.21
C CYS A 105 -14.16 -3.10 -22.29
N HIS A 106 -14.88 -2.24 -23.03
CA HIS A 106 -15.88 -2.61 -24.04
C HIS A 106 -15.52 -2.11 -25.44
N PRO A 107 -14.36 -2.46 -26.01
CA PRO A 107 -13.95 -1.93 -27.33
C PRO A 107 -14.78 -2.48 -28.49
N LYS A 108 -15.50 -3.59 -28.30
CA LYS A 108 -16.25 -4.30 -29.35
C LYS A 108 -17.76 -4.12 -29.24
N ASP A 109 -18.26 -3.80 -28.05
CA ASP A 109 -19.69 -3.74 -27.72
C ASP A 109 -20.08 -2.43 -27.01
N LEU A 110 -19.26 -1.38 -27.14
CA LEU A 110 -19.46 -0.07 -26.49
C LEU A 110 -20.89 0.45 -26.68
N ASP A 111 -21.34 0.57 -27.93
CA ASP A 111 -22.63 1.19 -28.24
C ASP A 111 -23.79 0.37 -27.69
N ALA A 112 -23.69 -0.96 -27.78
CA ALA A 112 -24.71 -1.87 -27.27
C ALA A 112 -24.81 -1.80 -25.73
N ARG A 113 -23.68 -1.73 -25.03
CA ARG A 113 -23.61 -1.60 -23.57
C ARG A 113 -24.08 -0.23 -23.10
N ALA A 114 -23.58 0.83 -23.74
CA ALA A 114 -23.95 2.20 -23.43
C ALA A 114 -25.45 2.47 -23.70
N LYS A 115 -26.08 1.77 -24.65
CA LYS A 115 -27.49 1.94 -24.96
C LYS A 115 -28.42 1.58 -23.79
N VAL A 116 -28.17 0.45 -23.12
CA VAL A 116 -28.96 0.01 -21.93
C VAL A 116 -29.04 1.14 -20.91
N TYR A 117 -27.92 1.81 -20.79
CA TYR A 117 -27.61 2.84 -19.85
C TYR A 117 -28.22 4.19 -20.22
N THR A 118 -28.12 4.59 -21.49
CA THR A 118 -28.78 5.79 -22.01
C THR A 118 -30.30 5.67 -21.97
N ASP A 119 -30.85 4.47 -22.20
CA ASP A 119 -32.30 4.21 -22.14
C ASP A 119 -32.85 4.35 -20.72
N ILE A 120 -32.12 3.83 -19.70
CA ILE A 120 -32.50 3.96 -18.29
C ILE A 120 -32.45 5.42 -17.83
N LEU A 121 -31.40 6.15 -18.23
CA LEU A 121 -31.18 7.52 -17.79
C LEU A 121 -31.92 8.58 -18.63
N GLY A 122 -32.47 8.20 -19.78
CA GLY A 122 -33.12 9.12 -20.71
C GLY A 122 -32.15 10.17 -21.30
N VAL A 123 -30.87 9.82 -21.46
CA VAL A 123 -29.82 10.69 -22.02
C VAL A 123 -29.39 10.20 -23.38
N ASP A 124 -29.11 11.09 -24.33
CA ASP A 124 -28.60 10.68 -25.64
C ASP A 124 -27.13 10.21 -25.54
N ALA A 125 -26.82 9.08 -26.19
CA ALA A 125 -25.49 8.44 -26.19
C ALA A 125 -24.34 9.30 -26.75
N THR A 126 -24.66 10.47 -27.32
CA THR A 126 -23.72 11.40 -27.97
C THR A 126 -23.17 12.48 -27.03
N GLY A 127 -23.29 12.34 -25.70
CA GLY A 127 -22.59 13.20 -24.75
C GLY A 127 -23.21 14.60 -24.56
N GLY A 128 -24.52 14.74 -24.76
CA GLY A 128 -25.24 15.99 -24.54
C GLY A 128 -26.09 15.93 -23.28
N ALA A 129 -25.57 16.41 -22.14
CA ALA A 129 -26.35 16.52 -20.91
C ALA A 129 -27.47 17.57 -21.07
N ALA A 130 -28.73 17.13 -21.05
CA ALA A 130 -29.83 17.97 -20.58
C ALA A 130 -29.91 17.78 -19.05
N ALA A 131 -29.54 18.82 -18.31
CA ALA A 131 -29.67 18.84 -16.87
C ALA A 131 -31.16 18.69 -16.48
N ALA A 132 -31.48 17.62 -15.75
CA ALA A 132 -32.73 17.52 -15.01
C ALA A 132 -32.46 16.88 -13.66
N ALA A 133 -32.41 17.73 -12.64
CA ALA A 133 -32.67 17.31 -11.27
C ALA A 133 -34.15 16.87 -11.17
N ALA A 134 -34.39 15.71 -10.55
CA ALA A 134 -35.46 15.43 -9.58
C ALA A 134 -36.03 14.00 -9.68
N VAL A 135 -35.89 13.28 -8.56
CA VAL A 135 -36.81 12.27 -7.99
C VAL A 135 -37.24 11.11 -8.88
N GLN A 136 -36.74 9.90 -8.60
CA GLN A 136 -37.34 8.65 -9.08
C GLN A 136 -38.07 7.91 -7.95
N PRO A 137 -39.28 7.38 -8.20
CA PRO A 137 -39.99 6.51 -7.28
C PRO A 137 -39.47 5.07 -7.36
N VAL A 138 -39.58 4.35 -6.24
CA VAL A 138 -39.20 2.95 -6.07
C VAL A 138 -39.97 2.05 -7.04
N MET A 139 -39.28 1.35 -7.94
CA MET A 139 -39.83 0.23 -8.70
C MET A 139 -39.10 -1.06 -8.32
N ILE A 140 -39.86 -2.05 -7.87
CA ILE A 140 -39.41 -3.40 -7.54
C ILE A 140 -39.65 -4.26 -8.77
N CYS A 141 -38.61 -4.93 -9.29
CA CYS A 141 -38.79 -6.04 -10.25
C CYS A 141 -37.92 -7.25 -9.90
N GLU A 142 -38.56 -8.40 -10.09
CA GLU A 142 -38.21 -9.78 -9.79
C GLU A 142 -37.11 -10.35 -10.72
N PRO A 143 -36.31 -11.37 -10.33
CA PRO A 143 -35.21 -11.84 -11.17
C PRO A 143 -35.65 -12.97 -12.12
N GLU A 144 -35.38 -12.82 -13.42
CA GLU A 144 -35.38 -13.96 -14.37
C GLU A 144 -33.96 -14.50 -14.59
N ALA A 145 -33.89 -15.83 -14.47
CA ALA A 145 -32.71 -16.64 -14.66
C ALA A 145 -32.58 -17.10 -16.12
N ASN A 146 -31.41 -16.89 -16.74
CA ASN A 146 -30.73 -17.83 -17.64
C ASN A 146 -29.45 -17.21 -18.23
N VAL A 147 -28.29 -17.82 -17.96
CA VAL A 147 -27.03 -17.55 -18.68
C VAL A 147 -26.51 -18.88 -19.21
N PRO A 148 -26.21 -19.02 -20.52
CA PRO A 148 -25.55 -20.21 -21.05
C PRO A 148 -24.05 -20.14 -20.75
N GLU A 149 -23.53 -21.20 -20.13
CA GLU A 149 -22.10 -21.46 -19.98
C GLU A 149 -21.50 -21.96 -21.30
N ASP A 150 -20.81 -21.09 -22.04
CA ASP A 150 -19.66 -21.53 -22.83
C ASP A 150 -18.79 -20.31 -23.14
N ASN A 151 -17.58 -20.28 -22.56
CA ASN A 151 -16.39 -19.62 -23.10
C ASN A 151 -15.23 -19.89 -22.14
N THR A 152 -14.45 -20.91 -22.47
CA THR A 152 -13.15 -21.18 -21.85
C THR A 152 -12.19 -20.02 -22.12
N VAL A 153 -12.02 -19.14 -21.13
CA VAL A 153 -11.04 -18.06 -21.16
C VAL A 153 -9.64 -18.65 -21.04
N VAL A 154 -8.87 -18.56 -22.12
CA VAL A 154 -7.42 -18.78 -22.11
C VAL A 154 -6.82 -17.68 -21.25
N LEU A 155 -6.43 -18.02 -20.01
CA LEU A 155 -5.73 -17.14 -19.08
C LEU A 155 -4.36 -16.75 -19.67
N ALA A 156 -4.31 -15.63 -20.37
CA ALA A 156 -3.07 -14.92 -20.59
C ALA A 156 -2.49 -14.54 -19.22
N LYS A 157 -1.23 -14.93 -18.99
CA LYS A 157 -0.41 -14.63 -17.81
C LYS A 157 -0.76 -13.23 -17.25
N PRO A 158 -1.20 -13.10 -15.99
CA PRO A 158 -1.70 -11.83 -15.47
C PRO A 158 -0.60 -10.77 -15.60
N ALA A 159 -0.96 -9.66 -16.24
CA ALA A 159 -0.16 -8.46 -16.23
C ALA A 159 0.10 -8.10 -14.76
N GLN A 160 1.37 -7.93 -14.40
CA GLN A 160 1.74 -7.55 -13.04
C GLN A 160 1.03 -6.23 -12.71
N PRO A 161 0.39 -6.11 -11.53
CA PRO A 161 -0.28 -4.88 -11.13
C PRO A 161 0.73 -3.73 -11.19
N VAL A 162 0.39 -2.69 -11.96
CA VAL A 162 1.21 -1.47 -12.07
C VAL A 162 0.87 -0.58 -10.87
N ASP A 163 1.87 -0.32 -10.03
CA ASP A 163 1.76 0.65 -8.96
C ASP A 163 1.94 2.07 -9.55
N TYR A 164 0.81 2.73 -9.81
CA TYR A 164 0.78 4.07 -10.39
C TYR A 164 1.37 5.13 -9.44
N VAL A 165 1.33 4.90 -8.12
CA VAL A 165 1.92 5.81 -7.13
C VAL A 165 3.43 5.70 -7.19
N GLU A 166 3.97 4.49 -7.22
CA GLU A 166 5.41 4.26 -7.39
C GLU A 166 5.90 4.83 -8.73
N GLN A 167 5.13 4.63 -9.80
CA GLN A 167 5.45 5.14 -11.13
C GLN A 167 5.47 6.67 -11.17
N TYR A 168 4.49 7.33 -10.55
CA TYR A 168 4.44 8.79 -10.46
C TYR A 168 5.59 9.35 -9.60
N ASN A 169 5.83 8.74 -8.43
CA ASN A 169 6.95 9.09 -7.55
C ASN A 169 8.29 9.01 -8.28
N ARG A 170 8.49 7.95 -9.07
CA ARG A 170 9.73 7.72 -9.82
C ARG A 170 9.88 8.66 -11.02
N ASN A 171 8.83 8.85 -11.81
CA ASN A 171 8.92 9.51 -13.11
C ASN A 171 8.69 11.02 -13.04
N VAL A 172 7.85 11.48 -12.10
CA VAL A 172 7.48 12.89 -11.98
C VAL A 172 8.21 13.55 -10.82
N LEU A 173 8.20 12.91 -9.64
CA LEU A 173 8.82 13.50 -8.44
C LEU A 173 10.30 13.14 -8.27
N GLY A 174 10.80 12.16 -9.04
CA GLY A 174 12.18 11.65 -8.92
C GLY A 174 12.46 10.92 -7.59
N ILE A 175 11.42 10.65 -6.80
CA ILE A 175 11.52 9.93 -5.52
C ILE A 175 11.63 8.45 -5.84
N ARG A 176 12.81 7.88 -5.61
CA ARG A 176 13.04 6.43 -5.71
C ARG A 176 12.78 5.82 -4.34
N GLU A 177 11.90 4.82 -4.29
CA GLU A 177 11.75 4.03 -3.08
C GLU A 177 13.06 3.32 -2.77
N VAL A 178 13.58 3.59 -1.56
CA VAL A 178 14.77 2.94 -1.06
C VAL A 178 14.37 1.55 -0.60
N ASN A 179 14.83 0.52 -1.29
CA ASN A 179 14.63 -0.86 -0.85
C ASN A 179 15.50 -1.13 0.38
N TRP A 180 14.94 -0.85 1.56
CA TRP A 180 15.59 -1.05 2.85
C TRP A 180 16.03 -2.50 3.08
N GLY A 181 15.33 -3.48 2.49
CA GLY A 181 15.75 -4.88 2.51
C GLY A 181 17.07 -5.10 1.78
N MET A 182 17.24 -4.51 0.60
CA MET A 182 18.50 -4.54 -0.15
C MET A 182 19.63 -3.82 0.60
N ILE A 183 19.36 -2.65 1.20
CA ILE A 183 20.35 -1.96 2.03
C ILE A 183 20.78 -2.82 3.22
N GLY A 184 19.83 -3.43 3.92
CA GLY A 184 20.09 -4.33 5.02
C GLY A 184 20.94 -5.54 4.61
N LEU A 185 20.62 -6.15 3.46
CA LEU A 185 21.39 -7.25 2.89
C LEU A 185 22.83 -6.83 2.57
N VAL A 186 23.02 -5.70 1.91
CA VAL A 186 24.36 -5.17 1.57
C VAL A 186 25.15 -4.88 2.84
N ALA A 187 24.54 -4.29 3.86
CA ALA A 187 25.19 -4.04 5.15
C ALA A 187 25.64 -5.34 5.83
N LEU A 188 24.79 -6.37 5.82
CA LEU A 188 25.12 -7.69 6.39
C LEU A 188 26.28 -8.36 5.64
N VAL A 189 26.26 -8.33 4.31
CA VAL A 189 27.36 -8.85 3.47
C VAL A 189 28.66 -8.09 3.76
N ALA A 190 28.61 -6.77 3.89
CA ALA A 190 29.79 -5.97 4.23
C ALA A 190 30.38 -6.37 5.60
N VAL A 191 29.56 -6.60 6.62
CA VAL A 191 30.01 -7.06 7.95
C VAL A 191 30.66 -8.44 7.86
N ILE A 192 30.10 -9.36 7.08
CA ILE A 192 30.67 -10.70 6.90
C ILE A 192 32.03 -10.62 6.20
N ILE A 193 32.15 -9.80 5.14
CA ILE A 193 33.40 -9.63 4.41
C ILE A 193 34.46 -8.98 5.30
N LEU A 194 34.13 -7.87 5.97
CA LEU A 194 35.07 -7.16 6.84
C LEU A 194 35.47 -8.00 8.06
N GLY A 195 34.51 -8.68 8.69
CA GLY A 195 34.76 -9.56 9.83
C GLY A 195 35.59 -10.78 9.44
N GLY A 196 35.27 -11.43 8.31
CA GLY A 196 36.01 -12.57 7.79
C GLY A 196 37.42 -12.21 7.36
N ALA A 197 37.59 -11.11 6.62
CA ALA A 197 38.90 -10.62 6.20
C ALA A 197 39.76 -10.18 7.40
N GLY A 198 39.18 -9.46 8.37
CA GLY A 198 39.88 -9.06 9.59
C GLY A 198 40.34 -10.25 10.42
N PHE A 199 39.47 -11.26 10.59
CA PHE A 199 39.83 -12.49 11.29
C PHE A 199 40.95 -13.26 10.57
N ALA A 200 40.88 -13.35 9.24
CA ALA A 200 41.92 -14.00 8.44
C ALA A 200 43.27 -13.26 8.58
N ALA A 201 43.27 -11.93 8.51
CA ALA A 201 44.48 -11.11 8.64
C ALA A 201 45.16 -11.22 10.02
N ILE A 202 44.37 -11.31 11.10
CA ILE A 202 44.91 -11.56 12.44
C ILE A 202 45.52 -12.97 12.51
N LYS A 203 44.85 -13.98 11.94
CA LYS A 203 45.31 -15.38 11.98
C LYS A 203 46.55 -15.62 11.13
N THR A 204 46.67 -14.99 9.96
CA THR A 204 47.85 -15.11 9.08
C THR A 204 49.01 -14.22 9.51
N GLY A 205 48.87 -13.46 10.61
CA GLY A 205 49.93 -12.61 11.15
C GLY A 205 50.15 -11.31 10.39
N TRP A 206 49.22 -10.91 9.52
CA TRP A 206 49.27 -9.62 8.82
C TRP A 206 48.93 -8.44 9.74
N LEU A 207 48.19 -8.68 10.82
CA LEU A 207 47.84 -7.70 11.83
C LEU A 207 48.20 -8.24 13.22
N VAL A 208 49.17 -7.59 13.88
CA VAL A 208 49.53 -7.86 15.27
C VAL A 208 48.82 -6.85 16.14
N VAL A 209 47.82 -7.30 16.89
CA VAL A 209 47.12 -6.45 17.87
C VAL A 209 47.78 -6.66 19.23
N THR A 210 48.59 -5.68 19.65
CA THR A 210 49.20 -5.64 20.99
C THR A 210 48.29 -4.87 21.94
N PHE A 211 47.74 -5.57 22.93
CA PHE A 211 47.02 -4.93 24.02
C PHE A 211 48.02 -4.51 25.10
N GLU A 212 48.31 -3.21 25.19
CA GLU A 212 49.04 -2.67 26.33
C GLU A 212 48.22 -2.86 27.61
N LYS A 213 48.86 -3.40 28.66
CA LYS A 213 48.22 -3.53 29.97
C LYS A 213 47.96 -2.14 30.54
N PRO A 214 46.78 -1.88 31.11
CA PRO A 214 46.53 -0.59 31.76
C PRO A 214 47.55 -0.39 32.89
N VAL A 215 48.27 0.73 32.84
CA VAL A 215 49.21 1.15 33.87
C VAL A 215 48.43 1.25 35.18
N LYS A 216 48.77 0.40 36.17
CA LYS A 216 48.30 0.57 37.54
C LYS A 216 48.82 1.93 38.02
N LYS A 217 47.92 2.90 38.20
CA LYS A 217 48.22 4.09 38.98
C LYS A 217 48.54 3.62 40.40
N GLU A 218 49.80 3.74 40.81
CA GLU A 218 50.16 3.62 42.21
C GLU A 218 49.52 4.80 42.95
N GLU A 219 48.65 4.49 43.91
CA GLU A 219 48.04 5.48 44.79
C GLU A 219 49.14 6.13 45.65
N PRO A 220 49.15 7.48 45.79
CA PRO A 220 50.15 8.15 46.59
C PRO A 220 49.99 7.76 48.07
N LYS A 221 51.08 7.26 48.65
CA LYS A 221 51.21 6.94 50.07
C LYS A 221 50.89 8.21 50.88
N ALA A 222 49.83 8.15 51.68
CA ALA A 222 49.49 9.20 52.62
C ALA A 222 50.64 9.38 53.61
N GLU A 223 51.33 10.51 53.51
CA GLU A 223 52.37 10.94 54.43
C GLU A 223 51.70 11.35 55.75
N SER A 224 51.93 10.57 56.79
CA SER A 224 51.45 10.85 58.14
C SER A 224 52.19 12.07 58.69
N SER A 225 51.49 13.21 58.81
CA SER A 225 51.96 14.36 59.57
C SER A 225 51.87 14.05 61.06
N GLU A 226 52.92 13.45 61.59
CA GLU A 226 53.26 13.50 63.01
C GLU A 226 54.03 14.80 63.29
N GLU A 227 53.79 15.38 64.46
CA GLU A 227 54.73 16.24 65.19
C GLU A 227 54.86 17.72 64.77
N LYS A 228 54.18 18.60 65.52
CA LYS A 228 54.87 19.63 66.33
C LYS A 228 53.93 20.33 67.32
N LYS A 229 54.20 19.99 68.58
CA LYS A 229 54.24 20.78 69.82
C LYS A 229 53.75 22.24 69.79
#